data_AF-A0A090R7L4-F1
#
_entry.id   AF-A0A090R7L4-F1
#
_cell.length_a   1.000
_cell.length_b   1.000
_cell.length_c   1.000
_cell.angle_alpha   90.00
_cell.angle_beta   90.00
_cell.angle_gamma   90.00
#
_symmetry.space_group_name_H-M   'P 1'
#
loop_
_entity.id
_entity.type
_entity.pdbx_description
1 polymer ?
#
loop_
_entity_poly.entity_id
_entity_poly.type
_entity_poly.pdbx_seq_one_letter_code
_entity_poly.pdbx_strand_id
1 'polypeptide(L)'
;MNPQIVENYQGGDIALGTGEEVLSPIQYPDLNRLHGHNIITTDGTTLLGADNKAGIAEIITAMAVLKANPEIKHGDICIGFTPDEEIGRGADKFDVEKFGAQWAYTIDGGPVGELEFENFHASSAFVTCHGVNVHPGTAKDKMINAMNIAAQFQLMMPMEETPECTEGYEASSTWYLWNQAWQKPNCITFCVILMPTAWRVVKH
;
A
#
# COMPACT_ATOMS: atom_id res chain seq x y z
N MET A 1 -4.96 -5.59 20.93
CA MET A 1 -5.94 -4.87 20.11
C MET A 1 -7.18 -4.68 20.97
N ASN A 2 -7.50 -3.42 21.30
CA ASN A 2 -8.67 -3.05 22.10
C ASN A 2 -9.55 -2.15 21.23
N PRO A 3 -10.54 -2.72 20.53
CA PRO A 3 -11.37 -1.95 19.62
C PRO A 3 -12.39 -1.11 20.40
N GLN A 4 -12.74 0.04 19.84
CA GLN A 4 -13.74 0.96 20.38
C GLN A 4 -14.86 1.12 19.35
N ILE A 5 -16.09 1.27 19.83
CA ILE A 5 -17.25 1.47 18.97
C ILE A 5 -17.78 2.87 19.22
N VAL A 6 -17.84 3.67 18.16
CA VAL A 6 -18.53 4.94 18.11
C VAL A 6 -19.86 4.70 17.41
N GLU A 7 -20.94 4.63 18.20
CA GLU A 7 -22.27 4.41 17.65
C GLU A 7 -22.85 5.69 17.05
N ASN A 8 -23.57 5.54 15.93
CA ASN A 8 -24.30 6.62 15.26
C ASN A 8 -23.48 7.92 15.15
N TYR A 9 -22.27 7.82 14.59
CA TYR A 9 -21.33 8.93 14.49
C TYR A 9 -21.98 10.15 13.81
N GLN A 10 -21.88 11.34 14.43
CA GLN A 10 -22.54 12.58 13.96
C GLN A 10 -21.56 13.64 13.43
N GLY A 11 -20.32 13.24 13.15
CA GLY A 11 -19.24 14.17 12.84
C GLY A 11 -18.42 14.56 14.07
N GLY A 12 -17.33 15.28 13.85
CA GLY A 12 -16.39 15.73 14.88
C GLY A 12 -15.25 14.74 15.15
N ASP A 13 -14.36 15.12 16.05
CA ASP A 13 -13.16 14.33 16.32
C ASP A 13 -13.50 13.06 17.13
N ILE A 14 -12.88 11.93 16.77
CA ILE A 14 -12.98 10.68 17.52
C ILE A 14 -11.68 10.47 18.30
N ALA A 15 -11.74 10.51 19.63
CA ALA A 15 -10.59 10.23 20.48
C ALA A 15 -10.19 8.74 20.41
N LEU A 16 -8.89 8.48 20.32
CA LEU A 16 -8.33 7.13 20.34
C LEU A 16 -7.86 6.81 21.77
N GLY A 17 -8.67 6.02 22.48
CA GLY A 17 -8.35 5.64 23.86
C GLY A 17 -8.43 6.82 24.83
N THR A 18 -7.42 6.91 25.70
CA THR A 18 -7.31 7.99 26.70
C THR A 18 -6.19 8.98 26.36
N GLY A 19 -5.57 8.85 25.19
CA GLY A 19 -4.48 9.72 24.75
C GLY A 19 -4.96 11.02 24.10
N GLU A 20 -4.02 11.78 23.54
CA GLU A 20 -4.31 13.01 22.77
C GLU A 20 -4.55 12.72 21.27
N GLU A 21 -4.39 11.48 20.83
CA GLU A 21 -4.58 11.09 19.44
C GLU A 21 -6.08 11.09 19.08
N VAL A 22 -6.39 11.71 17.94
CA VAL A 22 -7.76 11.83 17.45
C VAL A 22 -7.83 11.53 15.95
N LEU A 23 -8.92 10.91 15.52
CA LEU A 23 -9.31 10.91 14.12
C LEU A 23 -10.16 12.15 13.88
N SER A 24 -9.60 13.13 13.19
CA SER A 24 -10.27 14.39 12.89
C SER A 24 -10.77 14.44 11.44
N PRO A 25 -12.00 14.90 11.17
CA PRO A 25 -12.48 15.16 9.80
C PRO A 25 -11.65 16.18 9.03
N ILE A 26 -10.82 16.98 9.71
CA ILE A 26 -9.88 17.90 9.06
C ILE A 26 -8.75 17.12 8.37
N GLN A 27 -8.26 16.07 9.03
CA GLN A 27 -7.19 15.23 8.51
C GLN A 27 -7.73 14.13 7.60
N TYR A 28 -8.92 13.61 7.92
CA TYR A 28 -9.59 12.52 7.19
C TYR A 28 -10.99 12.97 6.75
N PRO A 29 -11.10 13.71 5.64
CA PRO A 29 -12.37 14.27 5.17
C PRO A 29 -13.47 13.23 4.92
N ASP A 30 -13.10 11.98 4.67
CA ASP A 30 -14.04 10.86 4.47
C ASP A 30 -14.93 10.59 5.67
N LEU A 31 -14.51 10.97 6.90
CA LEU A 31 -15.35 10.89 8.08
C LEU A 31 -16.66 11.65 7.91
N ASN A 32 -16.68 12.75 7.15
CA ASN A 32 -17.91 13.52 6.90
C ASN A 32 -18.97 12.73 6.14
N ARG A 33 -18.58 11.64 5.45
CA ARG A 33 -19.48 10.75 4.71
C ARG A 33 -20.08 9.65 5.59
N LEU A 34 -19.59 9.49 6.82
CA LEU A 34 -19.96 8.41 7.73
C LEU A 34 -21.00 8.82 8.80
N HIS A 35 -21.68 9.96 8.61
CA HIS A 35 -22.74 10.38 9.53
C HIS A 35 -23.86 9.33 9.62
N GLY A 36 -24.25 8.96 10.83
CA GLY A 36 -25.25 7.93 11.12
C GLY A 36 -24.70 6.50 11.15
N HIS A 37 -23.43 6.27 10.82
CA HIS A 37 -22.82 4.95 10.86
C HIS A 37 -22.23 4.62 12.23
N ASN A 38 -22.14 3.32 12.55
CA ASN A 38 -21.30 2.84 13.65
C ASN A 38 -19.88 2.68 13.14
N ILE A 39 -18.91 3.31 13.82
CA ILE A 39 -17.50 3.27 13.45
C ILE A 39 -16.74 2.46 14.49
N ILE A 40 -15.90 1.54 14.04
CA ILE A 40 -14.99 0.79 14.91
C ILE A 40 -13.59 1.38 14.75
N THR A 41 -13.00 1.80 15.87
CA THR A 41 -11.65 2.38 15.89
C THR A 41 -10.72 1.60 16.81
N THR A 42 -9.43 1.90 16.73
CA THR A 42 -8.44 1.42 17.70
C THR A 42 -8.38 2.35 18.93
N ASP A 43 -7.62 1.95 19.94
CA ASP A 43 -7.28 2.79 21.10
C ASP A 43 -6.03 3.64 20.91
N GLY A 44 -5.46 3.67 19.69
CA GLY A 44 -4.25 4.41 19.33
C GLY A 44 -2.95 3.63 19.62
N THR A 45 -3.00 2.59 20.46
CA THR A 45 -1.78 1.84 20.83
C THR A 45 -1.38 0.78 19.80
N THR A 46 -2.31 0.38 18.94
CA THR A 46 -2.11 -0.64 17.90
C THR A 46 -2.92 -0.31 16.65
N LEU A 47 -2.59 -0.91 15.50
CA LEU A 47 -3.48 -0.89 14.33
C LEU A 47 -4.74 -1.73 14.62
N LEU A 48 -5.87 -1.34 14.00
CA LEU A 48 -7.12 -2.08 14.13
C LEU A 48 -7.04 -3.44 13.40
N GLY A 49 -6.37 -3.47 12.25
CA GLY A 49 -6.31 -4.64 11.35
C GLY A 49 -7.63 -4.88 10.62
N ALA A 50 -8.36 -3.80 10.29
CA ALA A 50 -9.53 -3.88 9.40
C ALA A 50 -9.11 -4.44 8.04
N ASP A 51 -7.98 -3.96 7.53
CA ASP A 51 -7.20 -4.61 6.49
C ASP A 51 -6.46 -5.84 7.09
N ASN A 52 -6.78 -7.09 6.73
CA ASN A 52 -7.95 -7.55 5.98
C ASN A 52 -8.89 -8.43 6.83
N LYS A 53 -9.07 -8.11 8.12
CA LYS A 53 -10.04 -8.86 8.96
C LYS A 53 -11.48 -8.48 8.69
N ALA A 54 -11.73 -7.28 8.15
CA ALA A 54 -13.07 -6.85 7.74
C ALA A 54 -13.58 -7.72 6.60
N GLY A 55 -12.81 -7.89 5.52
CA GLY A 55 -13.19 -8.74 4.40
C GLY A 55 -13.37 -10.21 4.79
N ILE A 56 -12.52 -10.74 5.68
CA ILE A 56 -12.69 -12.09 6.25
C ILE A 56 -14.03 -12.21 7.00
N ALA A 57 -14.36 -11.23 7.86
CA ALA A 57 -15.60 -11.24 8.61
C ALA A 57 -16.83 -11.17 7.68
N GLU A 58 -16.76 -10.38 6.62
CA GLU A 58 -17.81 -10.26 5.59
C GLU A 58 -18.02 -11.59 4.85
N ILE A 59 -16.94 -12.25 4.40
CA ILE A 59 -17.00 -13.56 3.73
C ILE A 59 -17.65 -14.60 4.63
N ILE A 60 -17.20 -14.72 5.89
CA ILE A 60 -17.74 -15.70 6.84
C ILE A 60 -19.23 -15.43 7.10
N THR A 61 -19.60 -14.15 7.24
CA THR A 61 -20.99 -13.74 7.48
C THR A 61 -21.87 -14.06 6.27
N ALA A 62 -21.41 -13.76 5.05
CA ALA A 62 -22.13 -14.11 3.83
C ALA A 62 -22.39 -15.62 3.72
N MET A 63 -21.39 -16.45 4.05
CA MET A 63 -21.56 -17.90 4.04
C MET A 63 -22.53 -18.39 5.11
N ALA A 64 -22.51 -17.78 6.29
CA ALA A 64 -23.48 -18.09 7.34
C ALA A 64 -24.91 -17.75 6.90
N VAL A 65 -25.11 -16.62 6.22
CA VAL A 65 -26.40 -16.22 5.65
C VAL A 65 -26.86 -17.20 4.57
N LEU A 66 -26.02 -17.54 3.60
CA LEU A 66 -26.40 -18.50 2.54
C LEU A 66 -26.75 -19.88 3.12
N LYS A 67 -26.00 -20.34 4.13
CA LYS A 67 -26.29 -21.61 4.81
C LYS A 67 -27.60 -21.57 5.59
N ALA A 68 -27.93 -20.43 6.21
CA ALA A 68 -29.17 -20.26 6.96
C ALA A 68 -30.41 -20.11 6.07
N ASN A 69 -30.22 -19.71 4.80
CA ASN A 69 -31.28 -19.34 3.86
C ASN A 69 -31.16 -20.17 2.55
N PRO A 70 -31.48 -21.48 2.57
CA PRO A 70 -31.31 -22.38 1.42
C PRO A 70 -32.19 -22.06 0.20
N GLU A 71 -33.14 -21.16 0.35
CA GLU A 71 -33.93 -20.59 -0.74
C GLU A 71 -33.10 -19.67 -1.65
N ILE A 72 -32.02 -19.07 -1.14
CA ILE A 72 -31.08 -18.27 -1.92
C ILE A 72 -30.31 -19.21 -2.83
N LYS A 73 -30.63 -19.19 -4.13
CA LYS A 73 -29.93 -20.01 -5.12
C LYS A 73 -28.54 -19.46 -5.38
N HIS A 74 -27.54 -20.33 -5.31
CA HIS A 74 -26.16 -20.04 -5.66
C HIS A 74 -25.51 -21.26 -6.31
N GLY A 75 -24.44 -21.04 -7.07
CA GLY A 75 -23.59 -22.11 -7.58
C GLY A 75 -22.56 -22.56 -6.53
N ASP A 76 -21.52 -23.24 -6.98
CA ASP A 76 -20.38 -23.56 -6.11
C ASP A 76 -19.64 -22.28 -5.73
N ILE A 77 -19.26 -22.17 -4.45
CA ILE A 77 -18.54 -21.02 -3.90
C ILE A 77 -17.21 -21.52 -3.34
N CYS A 78 -16.11 -20.98 -3.86
CA CYS A 78 -14.75 -21.27 -3.43
C CYS A 78 -14.24 -20.13 -2.55
N ILE A 79 -13.64 -20.46 -1.41
CA ILE A 79 -13.12 -19.47 -0.45
C ILE A 79 -11.67 -19.82 -0.13
N GLY A 80 -10.79 -18.82 -0.22
CA GLY A 80 -9.38 -18.92 0.11
C GLY A 80 -8.98 -17.78 1.04
N PHE A 81 -8.16 -18.11 2.04
CA PHE A 81 -7.51 -17.12 2.91
C PHE A 81 -6.00 -17.26 2.72
N THR A 82 -5.34 -16.20 2.30
CA THR A 82 -3.90 -16.20 1.99
C THR A 82 -3.10 -15.63 3.17
N PRO A 83 -1.96 -16.24 3.53
CA PRO A 83 -1.00 -15.61 4.45
C PRO A 83 -0.13 -14.59 3.70
N ASP A 84 0.62 -13.75 4.43
CA ASP A 84 1.76 -12.98 3.88
C ASP A 84 1.46 -12.06 2.67
N GLU A 85 0.22 -11.58 2.54
CA GLU A 85 -0.18 -10.60 1.51
C GLU A 85 0.65 -9.31 1.67
N GLU A 86 0.67 -8.75 2.89
CA GLU A 86 1.32 -7.48 3.28
C GLU A 86 2.84 -7.40 2.99
N ILE A 87 3.48 -8.54 2.74
CA ILE A 87 4.90 -8.64 2.36
C ILE A 87 5.12 -9.02 0.89
N GLY A 88 4.05 -8.97 0.09
CA GLY A 88 4.04 -9.26 -1.34
C GLY A 88 4.13 -10.74 -1.70
N ARG A 89 3.75 -11.65 -0.80
CA ARG A 89 3.96 -13.11 -0.97
C ARG A 89 2.70 -13.94 -0.90
N GLY A 90 1.53 -13.32 -0.73
CA GLY A 90 0.27 -14.05 -0.54
C GLY A 90 -0.14 -14.92 -1.73
N ALA A 91 0.23 -14.52 -2.94
CA ALA A 91 -0.07 -15.28 -4.16
C ALA A 91 1.03 -16.29 -4.55
N ASP A 92 2.24 -16.18 -4.01
CA ASP A 92 3.42 -16.95 -4.45
C ASP A 92 3.20 -18.47 -4.45
N LYS A 93 2.41 -18.96 -3.49
CA LYS A 93 2.15 -20.38 -3.26
C LYS A 93 0.67 -20.74 -3.38
N PHE A 94 -0.13 -19.87 -3.98
CA PHE A 94 -1.56 -20.11 -4.12
C PHE A 94 -1.82 -21.15 -5.22
N ASP A 95 -2.44 -22.26 -4.84
CA ASP A 95 -2.75 -23.35 -5.76
C ASP A 95 -4.06 -23.06 -6.50
N VAL A 96 -3.94 -22.42 -7.67
CA VAL A 96 -5.07 -22.01 -8.52
C VAL A 96 -5.87 -23.21 -9.03
N GLU A 97 -5.19 -24.30 -9.40
CA GLU A 97 -5.85 -25.51 -9.89
C GLU A 97 -6.73 -26.14 -8.80
N LYS A 98 -6.21 -26.20 -7.57
CA LYS A 98 -6.97 -26.70 -6.42
C LYS A 98 -8.08 -25.75 -5.98
N PHE A 99 -7.91 -24.43 -6.16
CA PHE A 99 -8.94 -23.44 -5.85
C PHE A 99 -10.18 -23.64 -6.73
N GLY A 100 -10.00 -24.01 -8.00
CA GLY A 100 -11.06 -24.54 -8.85
C GLY A 100 -12.12 -23.53 -9.32
N ALA A 101 -11.94 -22.25 -9.05
CA ALA A 101 -12.85 -21.20 -9.51
C ALA A 101 -12.44 -20.65 -10.89
N GLN A 102 -13.42 -20.27 -11.71
CA GLN A 102 -13.18 -19.65 -13.01
C GLN A 102 -12.74 -18.17 -12.89
N TRP A 103 -13.21 -17.49 -11.86
CA TRP A 103 -12.83 -16.15 -11.45
C TRP A 103 -12.95 -16.03 -9.93
N ALA A 104 -12.31 -15.00 -9.37
CA ALA A 104 -12.35 -14.72 -7.94
C ALA A 104 -12.39 -13.21 -7.72
N TYR A 105 -12.83 -12.80 -6.53
CA TYR A 105 -12.79 -11.43 -6.05
C TYR A 105 -12.03 -11.41 -4.74
N THR A 106 -11.05 -10.52 -4.61
CA THR A 106 -10.44 -10.20 -3.33
C THR A 106 -11.35 -9.22 -2.60
N ILE A 107 -11.73 -9.56 -1.37
CA ILE A 107 -12.47 -8.64 -0.50
C ILE A 107 -11.42 -7.93 0.34
N ASP A 108 -10.80 -6.92 -0.25
CA ASP A 108 -9.65 -6.20 0.30
C ASP A 108 -9.63 -4.72 -0.14
N GLY A 109 -10.78 -4.22 -0.58
CA GLY A 109 -10.94 -2.82 -0.95
C GLY A 109 -11.17 -1.93 0.26
N GLY A 110 -11.28 -0.63 0.03
CA GLY A 110 -11.56 0.35 1.08
C GLY A 110 -13.04 0.70 1.16
N PRO A 111 -13.49 1.83 0.57
CA PRO A 111 -14.87 2.28 0.70
C PRO A 111 -15.91 1.35 0.07
N VAL A 112 -17.11 1.32 0.67
CA VAL A 112 -18.24 0.56 0.12
C VAL A 112 -18.58 1.05 -1.29
N GLY A 113 -18.66 0.11 -2.23
CA GLY A 113 -18.98 0.37 -3.64
C GLY A 113 -17.76 0.49 -4.55
N GLU A 114 -16.55 0.36 -4.01
CA GLU A 114 -15.31 0.29 -4.78
C GLU A 114 -15.18 -1.03 -5.56
N LEU A 115 -14.64 -0.93 -6.78
CA LEU A 115 -14.30 -2.07 -7.62
C LEU A 115 -13.01 -1.75 -8.37
N GLU A 116 -11.94 -2.44 -8.01
CA GLU A 116 -10.65 -2.32 -8.65
C GLU A 116 -10.42 -3.50 -9.61
N PHE A 117 -10.09 -3.19 -10.87
CA PHE A 117 -9.80 -4.19 -11.91
C PHE A 117 -8.56 -3.85 -12.74
N GLU A 118 -7.87 -2.77 -12.39
CA GLU A 118 -6.65 -2.30 -13.04
C GLU A 118 -5.58 -2.09 -11.96
N ASN A 119 -4.33 -2.41 -12.28
CA ASN A 119 -3.20 -2.24 -11.38
C ASN A 119 -1.99 -1.70 -12.15
N PHE A 120 -1.04 -1.11 -11.42
CA PHE A 120 0.22 -0.64 -12.00
C PHE A 120 1.10 -1.81 -12.44
N HIS A 121 1.86 -1.58 -13.50
CA HIS A 121 3.07 -2.36 -13.72
C HIS A 121 4.17 -1.74 -12.87
N ALA A 122 4.97 -2.55 -12.18
CA ALA A 122 6.05 -2.08 -11.33
C ALA A 122 7.36 -2.73 -11.74
N SER A 123 8.41 -1.93 -11.87
CA SER A 123 9.79 -2.38 -12.10
C SER A 123 10.71 -1.69 -11.11
N SER A 124 11.81 -2.35 -10.73
CA SER A 124 12.85 -1.73 -9.93
C SER A 124 14.17 -1.65 -10.67
N ALA A 125 14.95 -0.60 -10.41
CA ALA A 125 16.31 -0.44 -10.92
C ALA A 125 17.27 -0.06 -9.79
N PHE A 126 18.48 -0.61 -9.80
CA PHE A 126 19.53 -0.24 -8.85
C PHE A 126 20.57 0.64 -9.53
N VAL A 127 20.73 1.87 -9.06
CA VAL A 127 21.69 2.83 -9.59
C VAL A 127 22.86 2.96 -8.62
N THR A 128 24.05 2.62 -9.10
CA THR A 128 25.28 2.69 -8.30
C THR A 128 26.18 3.84 -8.78
N CYS A 129 26.38 4.83 -7.93
CA CYS A 129 27.26 5.97 -8.16
C CYS A 129 28.66 5.68 -7.60
N HIS A 130 29.69 5.79 -8.45
CA HIS A 130 31.08 5.59 -8.08
C HIS A 130 31.82 6.93 -7.95
N GLY A 131 32.49 7.13 -6.82
CA GLY A 131 33.31 8.30 -6.53
C GLY A 131 34.78 7.94 -6.31
N VAL A 132 35.56 8.96 -5.95
CA VAL A 132 36.97 8.88 -5.57
C VAL A 132 37.15 9.67 -4.28
N ASN A 133 37.38 8.97 -3.18
CA ASN A 133 37.60 9.60 -1.88
C ASN A 133 39.09 9.91 -1.66
N VAL A 134 39.37 11.11 -1.15
CA VAL A 134 40.70 11.58 -0.74
C VAL A 134 40.54 12.47 0.48
N HIS A 135 41.62 12.74 1.21
CA HIS A 135 41.55 13.61 2.38
C HIS A 135 40.96 14.99 2.02
N PRO A 136 39.87 15.46 2.68
CA PRO A 136 39.17 16.69 2.32
C PRO A 136 40.07 17.93 2.22
N GLY A 137 41.08 18.03 3.09
CA GLY A 137 42.06 19.13 3.08
C GLY A 137 42.96 19.20 1.84
N THR A 138 42.99 18.16 1.00
CA THR A 138 43.79 18.08 -0.24
C THR A 138 42.95 17.67 -1.46
N ALA A 139 41.63 17.82 -1.36
CA ALA A 139 40.65 17.22 -2.27
C ALA A 139 40.48 17.91 -3.62
N LYS A 140 40.93 19.16 -3.76
CA LYS A 140 40.77 19.96 -4.97
C LYS A 140 41.34 19.20 -6.18
N ASP A 141 40.53 19.08 -7.23
CA ASP A 141 40.82 18.40 -8.50
C ASP A 141 41.16 16.90 -8.38
N LYS A 142 40.85 16.26 -7.24
CA LYS A 142 41.13 14.84 -6.96
C LYS A 142 39.91 14.06 -6.46
N MET A 143 39.10 14.69 -5.61
CA MET A 143 37.90 14.06 -5.05
C MET A 143 36.77 14.03 -6.07
N ILE A 144 36.11 12.89 -6.19
CA ILE A 144 34.81 12.75 -6.85
C ILE A 144 33.83 12.26 -5.79
N ASN A 145 32.92 13.14 -5.36
CA ASN A 145 31.97 12.78 -4.32
C ASN A 145 30.77 12.02 -4.94
N ALA A 146 30.64 10.74 -4.61
CA ALA A 146 29.52 9.90 -5.08
C ALA A 146 28.14 10.44 -4.66
N MET A 147 28.03 11.14 -3.51
CA MET A 147 26.78 11.78 -3.08
C MET A 147 26.39 12.93 -4.00
N ASN A 148 27.37 13.70 -4.49
CA ASN A 148 27.08 14.79 -5.42
C ASN A 148 26.61 14.24 -6.76
N ILE A 149 27.19 13.13 -7.23
CA ILE A 149 26.73 12.44 -8.45
C ILE A 149 25.29 11.94 -8.27
N ALA A 150 24.99 11.31 -7.14
CA ALA A 150 23.64 10.84 -6.81
C ALA A 150 22.61 11.98 -6.77
N ALA A 151 22.96 13.10 -6.12
CA ALA A 151 22.10 14.27 -6.06
C ALA A 151 21.88 14.89 -7.44
N GLN A 152 22.91 14.96 -8.29
CA GLN A 152 22.76 15.41 -9.67
C GLN A 152 21.88 14.47 -10.49
N PHE A 153 22.02 13.16 -10.32
CA PHE A 153 21.13 12.18 -10.95
C PHE A 153 19.68 12.40 -10.53
N GLN A 154 19.41 12.55 -9.23
CA GLN A 154 18.06 12.83 -8.72
C GLN A 154 17.46 14.10 -9.32
N LEU A 155 18.27 15.17 -9.46
CA LEU A 155 17.83 16.45 -10.03
C LEU A 155 17.59 16.40 -11.55
N MET A 156 18.11 15.38 -12.26
CA MET A 156 17.82 15.17 -13.68
C MET A 156 16.52 14.41 -13.91
N MET A 157 15.93 13.80 -12.87
CA MET A 157 14.67 13.09 -12.99
C MET A 157 13.50 14.07 -13.15
N PRO A 158 12.43 13.70 -13.89
CA PRO A 158 11.24 14.52 -14.01
C PRO A 158 10.56 14.70 -12.65
N MET A 159 10.53 15.93 -12.12
CA MET A 159 9.93 16.21 -10.81
C MET A 159 8.41 16.01 -10.79
N GLU A 160 7.75 16.17 -11.94
CA GLU A 160 6.30 16.00 -12.08
C GLU A 160 5.89 14.52 -12.15
N GLU A 161 6.82 13.59 -12.46
CA GLU A 161 6.55 12.15 -12.55
C GLU A 161 6.85 11.44 -11.22
N THR A 162 6.34 12.01 -10.13
CA THR A 162 6.54 11.53 -8.75
C THR A 162 5.19 11.21 -8.10
N PRO A 163 5.11 10.25 -7.16
CA PRO A 163 3.84 9.86 -6.54
C PRO A 163 3.06 11.01 -5.91
N GLU A 164 3.75 12.00 -5.37
CA GLU A 164 3.16 13.20 -4.78
C GLU A 164 2.58 14.20 -5.81
N CYS A 165 2.90 14.03 -7.10
CA CYS A 165 2.49 14.91 -8.20
C CYS A 165 1.57 14.24 -9.23
N THR A 166 1.30 12.94 -9.11
CA THR A 166 0.55 12.15 -10.10
C THR A 166 -0.73 11.56 -9.54
N GLU A 167 -1.79 11.52 -10.34
CA GLU A 167 -3.05 10.84 -9.99
C GLU A 167 -3.65 10.02 -11.15
N GLY A 168 -4.56 9.10 -10.82
CA GLY A 168 -5.29 8.30 -11.81
C GLY A 168 -4.37 7.47 -12.72
N TYR A 169 -4.35 7.80 -14.02
CA TYR A 169 -3.56 7.11 -15.04
C TYR A 169 -2.23 7.82 -15.35
N GLU A 170 -1.73 8.67 -14.47
CA GLU A 170 -0.40 9.24 -14.62
C GLU A 170 0.67 8.26 -14.12
N ALA A 171 1.76 8.13 -14.87
CA ALA A 171 2.87 7.27 -14.47
C ALA A 171 3.72 7.97 -13.43
N SER A 172 4.22 7.24 -12.44
CA SER A 172 5.05 7.79 -11.38
C SER A 172 6.32 6.98 -11.16
N SER A 173 7.32 7.65 -10.59
CA SER A 173 8.60 7.07 -10.24
C SER A 173 8.98 7.47 -8.81
N THR A 174 9.27 6.46 -7.98
CA THR A 174 9.70 6.68 -6.59
C THR A 174 11.19 6.42 -6.45
N TRP A 175 11.88 7.37 -5.84
CA TRP A 175 13.34 7.36 -5.70
C TRP A 175 13.71 7.27 -4.23
N TYR A 176 14.27 6.14 -3.81
CA TYR A 176 14.75 5.97 -2.44
C TYR A 176 16.27 6.13 -2.40
N LEU A 177 16.71 7.20 -1.74
CA LEU A 177 18.12 7.38 -1.40
C LEU A 177 18.49 6.45 -0.24
N TRP A 178 18.87 5.21 -0.54
CA TRP A 178 19.43 4.30 0.44
C TRP A 178 20.96 4.41 0.51
N ASN A 179 21.50 4.91 1.62
CA ASN A 179 22.95 4.98 1.81
C ASN A 179 23.47 3.70 2.47
N GLN A 180 23.90 2.72 1.68
CA GLN A 180 24.72 1.61 2.18
C GLN A 180 26.19 2.05 2.35
N ALA A 181 26.43 3.04 3.22
CA ALA A 181 27.77 3.58 3.50
C ALA A 181 28.77 2.54 4.05
N TRP A 182 28.31 1.34 4.39
CA TRP A 182 29.08 0.36 5.16
C TRP A 182 29.77 -0.73 4.34
N GLN A 183 29.56 -0.84 3.02
CA GLN A 183 30.14 -1.95 2.26
C GLN A 183 31.29 -1.59 1.29
N LYS A 184 31.39 -0.34 0.77
CA LYS A 184 32.53 0.08 -0.08
C LYS A 184 32.82 1.59 0.07
N PRO A 185 34.07 2.02 0.35
CA PRO A 185 34.40 3.41 0.71
C PRO A 185 34.23 4.47 -0.40
N ASN A 186 33.80 4.09 -1.60
CA ASN A 186 33.74 4.95 -2.80
C ASN A 186 32.45 4.77 -3.61
N CYS A 187 31.39 4.23 -3.02
CA CYS A 187 30.22 3.75 -3.75
C CYS A 187 28.94 4.05 -2.99
N ILE A 188 27.89 4.47 -3.70
CA ILE A 188 26.53 4.55 -3.15
C ILE A 188 25.59 3.89 -4.14
N THR A 189 24.72 3.02 -3.65
CA THR A 189 23.72 2.30 -4.46
C THR A 189 22.33 2.70 -4.00
N PHE A 190 21.44 3.03 -4.93
CA PHE A 190 20.07 3.42 -4.66
C PHE A 190 19.09 2.51 -5.40
N CYS A 191 17.89 2.36 -4.86
CA CYS A 191 16.80 1.63 -5.49
C CYS A 191 15.80 2.63 -6.07
N VAL A 192 15.40 2.36 -7.31
CA VAL A 192 14.40 3.10 -8.06
C VAL A 192 13.24 2.15 -8.25
N ILE A 193 12.02 2.61 -7.97
CA ILE A 193 10.82 1.87 -8.35
C ILE A 193 10.09 2.72 -9.40
N LEU A 194 9.96 2.15 -10.58
CA LEU A 194 9.21 2.73 -11.70
C LEU A 194 7.84 2.06 -11.72
N MET A 195 6.78 2.86 -11.68
CA MET A 195 5.41 2.38 -11.84
C MET A 195 4.82 2.94 -13.14
N PRO A 196 5.13 2.36 -14.31
CA PRO A 196 4.49 2.76 -15.55
C PRO A 196 2.98 2.48 -15.53
N THR A 197 2.27 3.28 -16.32
CA THR A 197 0.81 3.32 -16.45
C THR A 197 0.12 1.96 -16.50
N ALA A 198 -1.03 1.87 -15.83
CA ALA A 198 -1.87 0.69 -15.75
C ALA A 198 -2.26 0.14 -17.15
N TRP A 199 -2.29 -1.20 -17.28
CA TRP A 199 -2.87 -1.85 -18.46
C TRP A 199 -4.36 -2.11 -18.24
N ARG A 200 -5.14 -1.85 -19.28
CA ARG A 200 -6.49 -2.39 -19.42
C ARG A 200 -6.38 -3.89 -19.70
N VAL A 201 -6.74 -4.76 -18.75
CA VAL A 201 -6.94 -6.19 -19.05
C VAL A 201 -8.22 -6.34 -19.87
N VAL A 202 -8.12 -6.08 -21.18
CA VAL A 202 -9.16 -6.51 -22.13
C VAL A 202 -8.87 -7.96 -22.48
N LYS A 203 -9.50 -8.90 -21.77
CA LYS A 203 -9.63 -10.27 -22.30
C LYS A 203 -10.78 -10.28 -23.31
N HIS A 204 -10.45 -10.63 -24.55
CA HIS A 204 -11.39 -11.12 -25.56
C HIS A 204 -11.95 -12.48 -25.16
#